data_AF-A0A7J4IK22-F1
#
_entry.id   AF-A0A7J4IK22-F1
#
_cell.length_a   1.000
_cell.length_b   1.000
_cell.length_c   1.000
_cell.angle_alpha   90.00
_cell.angle_beta   90.00
_cell.angle_gamma   90.00
#
_symmetry.space_group_name_H-M   'P 1'
#
loop_
_entity.id
_entity.type
_entity.pdbx_description
1 polymer ?
#
loop_
_entity_poly.entity_id
_entity_poly.type
_entity_poly.pdbx_seq_one_letter_code
_entity_poly.pdbx_strand_id
1 'polypeptide(L)'
;MGKAAFIIFVALLVLAGCSLTEQELINNPRILAQLEPIITLSLMDGQGMVPLKRSDLDALNRSVASDPEASHSLEGLYWMLDHNETEHIAHTLGFLEEYLATGKESPCTPHELWHATLYIKHGDSEGAEHAIEDALASYPLWVAEAEAKREKFPQFYTHFDAQKEEAAYLIGQLRKGDYTDEAVGRVEALGEIAVC
;
A
#
# COMPACT_ATOMS: atom_id res chain seq x y z
N MET A 1 -40.96 -31.76 1.73
CA MET A 1 -39.91 -30.90 2.31
C MET A 1 -40.40 -29.46 2.28
N GLY A 2 -40.48 -28.80 3.44
CA GLY A 2 -41.14 -27.50 3.59
C GLY A 2 -40.35 -26.35 2.97
N LYS A 3 -41.05 -25.34 2.44
CA LYS A 3 -40.46 -24.14 1.79
C LYS A 3 -39.35 -23.46 2.62
N ALA A 4 -39.41 -23.56 3.95
CA ALA A 4 -38.38 -23.06 4.85
C ALA A 4 -37.01 -23.76 4.70
N ALA A 5 -37.00 -25.08 4.44
CA ALA A 5 -35.76 -25.84 4.27
C ALA A 5 -35.05 -25.51 2.95
N PHE A 6 -35.81 -25.14 1.91
CA PHE A 6 -35.25 -24.75 0.61
C PHE A 6 -34.61 -23.35 0.66
N ILE A 7 -35.22 -22.41 1.38
CA ILE A 7 -34.68 -21.05 1.56
C ILE A 7 -33.37 -21.08 2.36
N ILE A 8 -33.30 -21.90 3.43
CA ILE A 8 -32.08 -22.05 4.24
C ILE A 8 -30.95 -22.66 3.41
N PHE A 9 -31.23 -23.63 2.54
CA PHE A 9 -30.22 -24.27 1.69
C PHE A 9 -29.67 -23.31 0.62
N VAL A 10 -30.52 -22.47 0.02
CA VAL A 10 -30.09 -21.43 -0.94
C VAL A 10 -29.27 -20.34 -0.26
N ALA A 11 -29.65 -19.90 0.95
CA ALA A 11 -28.89 -18.91 1.71
C ALA A 11 -27.49 -19.42 2.10
N LEU A 12 -27.37 -20.71 2.48
CA LEU A 12 -26.08 -21.34 2.77
C LEU A 12 -25.18 -21.48 1.53
N LEU A 13 -25.74 -21.72 0.35
CA LEU A 13 -24.98 -21.77 -0.92
C LEU A 13 -24.49 -20.38 -1.36
N VAL A 14 -25.26 -19.32 -1.14
CA VAL A 14 -24.84 -17.94 -1.44
C VAL A 14 -23.74 -17.48 -0.48
N LEU A 15 -23.85 -17.81 0.82
CA LEU A 15 -22.82 -17.47 1.82
C LEU A 15 -21.51 -18.25 1.62
N ALA A 16 -21.57 -19.50 1.14
CA ALA A 16 -20.37 -20.27 0.78
C ALA A 16 -19.72 -19.79 -0.52
N GLY A 17 -20.48 -19.18 -1.44
CA GLY A 17 -19.94 -18.67 -2.70
C GLY A 17 -19.12 -17.39 -2.56
N CYS A 18 -19.42 -16.54 -1.56
CA CYS A 18 -18.70 -15.28 -1.35
C CYS A 18 -17.34 -15.43 -0.67
N SER A 19 -17.06 -16.57 -0.03
CA SER A 19 -15.82 -16.81 0.72
C SER A 19 -14.77 -17.62 -0.07
N LEU A 20 -15.08 -18.02 -1.30
CA LEU A 20 -14.21 -18.85 -2.15
C LEU A 20 -13.39 -18.06 -3.18
N THR A 21 -13.67 -16.77 -3.38
CA THR A 21 -12.97 -15.92 -4.38
C THR A 21 -11.72 -15.23 -3.85
N GLU A 22 -11.67 -14.84 -2.56
CA GLU A 22 -10.44 -14.27 -1.96
C GLU A 22 -9.30 -15.29 -1.88
N GLN A 23 -9.63 -16.59 -1.76
CA GLN A 23 -8.65 -17.66 -1.58
C GLN A 23 -7.90 -18.05 -2.88
N GLU A 24 -8.33 -17.55 -4.06
CA GLU A 24 -7.64 -17.82 -5.33
C GLU A 24 -6.52 -16.81 -5.65
N LEU A 25 -6.48 -15.66 -4.98
CA LEU A 25 -5.50 -14.59 -5.27
C LEU A 25 -4.27 -14.66 -4.36
N ILE A 26 -4.50 -14.83 -3.07
CA ILE A 26 -3.44 -14.87 -2.06
C ILE A 26 -2.60 -16.14 -2.21
N ASN A 27 -1.28 -15.98 -2.14
CA ASN A 27 -0.27 -17.00 -2.33
C ASN A 27 -0.42 -17.73 -3.69
N ASN A 28 -0.90 -17.04 -4.73
CA ASN A 28 -1.03 -17.59 -6.07
C ASN A 28 0.29 -17.44 -6.86
N PRO A 29 1.00 -18.54 -7.19
CA PRO A 29 2.31 -18.46 -7.84
C PRO A 29 2.25 -17.82 -9.23
N ARG A 30 1.11 -17.89 -9.94
CA ARG A 30 0.96 -17.26 -11.26
C ARG A 30 0.81 -15.76 -11.17
N ILE A 31 0.24 -15.24 -10.09
CA ILE A 31 0.11 -13.80 -9.87
C ILE A 31 1.45 -13.26 -9.39
N LEU A 32 2.11 -13.93 -8.44
CA LEU A 32 3.44 -13.55 -7.96
C LEU A 32 4.48 -13.55 -9.09
N ALA A 33 4.44 -14.53 -10.01
CA ALA A 33 5.32 -14.55 -11.18
C ALA A 33 5.09 -13.39 -12.17
N GLN A 34 3.95 -12.68 -12.09
CA GLN A 34 3.72 -11.46 -12.88
C GLN A 34 4.39 -10.23 -12.24
N LEU A 35 4.59 -10.21 -10.93
CA LEU A 35 5.24 -9.12 -10.20
C LEU A 35 6.76 -9.11 -10.41
N GLU A 36 7.41 -10.27 -10.41
CA GLU A 36 8.87 -10.41 -10.54
C GLU A 36 9.49 -9.58 -11.69
N PRO A 37 8.98 -9.63 -12.94
CA PRO A 37 9.53 -8.79 -14.01
C PRO A 37 9.25 -7.29 -13.81
N ILE A 38 8.11 -6.93 -13.23
CA ILE A 38 7.74 -5.52 -12.96
C ILE A 38 8.69 -4.94 -11.89
N ILE A 39 8.91 -5.69 -10.81
CA ILE A 39 9.86 -5.34 -9.75
C ILE A 39 11.26 -5.21 -10.34
N THR A 40 11.70 -6.18 -11.14
CA THR A 40 13.03 -6.14 -11.77
C THR A 40 13.22 -4.90 -12.64
N LEU A 41 12.20 -4.48 -13.39
CA LEU A 41 12.24 -3.26 -14.20
C LEU A 41 12.25 -1.98 -13.35
N SER A 42 11.62 -2.01 -12.17
CA SER A 42 11.56 -0.90 -11.23
C SER A 42 12.86 -0.70 -10.41
N LEU A 43 13.81 -1.63 -10.50
CA LEU A 43 15.11 -1.52 -9.83
C LEU A 43 16.16 -0.92 -10.77
N MET A 44 16.97 0.01 -10.27
CA MET A 44 18.09 0.58 -11.03
C MET A 44 19.11 -0.50 -11.40
N ASP A 45 19.49 -0.58 -12.68
CA ASP A 45 20.69 -1.29 -13.11
C ASP A 45 21.84 -0.32 -13.42
N GLY A 46 23.03 -0.86 -13.77
CA GLY A 46 24.20 -0.07 -14.11
C GLY A 46 24.07 0.83 -15.35
N GLN A 47 22.91 0.82 -16.03
CA GLN A 47 22.55 1.68 -17.16
C GLN A 47 21.37 2.64 -16.85
N GLY A 48 20.84 2.61 -15.62
CA GLY A 48 19.71 3.46 -15.18
C GLY A 48 18.44 2.64 -14.91
N MET A 49 17.31 3.32 -14.69
CA MET A 49 16.02 2.64 -14.61
C MET A 49 15.49 2.32 -16.00
N VAL A 50 15.06 1.08 -16.22
CA VAL A 50 14.24 0.76 -17.39
C VAL A 50 12.83 1.30 -17.13
N PRO A 51 12.32 2.23 -17.94
CA PRO A 51 11.03 2.85 -17.64
C PRO A 51 9.91 1.81 -17.70
N LEU A 52 9.27 1.58 -16.56
CA LEU A 52 8.04 0.79 -16.50
C LEU A 52 6.95 1.51 -17.30
N LYS A 53 6.17 0.76 -18.07
CA LYS A 53 5.05 1.28 -18.85
C LYS A 53 3.75 0.83 -18.24
N ARG A 54 2.70 1.60 -18.50
CA ARG A 54 1.32 1.24 -18.13
C ARG A 54 0.95 -0.20 -18.54
N SER A 55 1.32 -0.60 -19.76
CA SER A 55 1.05 -1.93 -20.29
C SER A 55 1.70 -3.08 -19.51
N ASP A 56 2.76 -2.79 -18.74
CA ASP A 56 3.46 -3.79 -17.96
C ASP A 56 2.64 -4.19 -16.72
N LEU A 57 1.70 -3.34 -16.27
CA LEU A 57 0.77 -3.62 -15.16
C LEU A 57 -0.54 -4.29 -15.62
N ASP A 58 -0.85 -4.30 -16.92
CA ASP A 58 -2.15 -4.72 -17.44
C ASP A 58 -2.52 -6.18 -17.10
N ALA A 59 -1.53 -7.08 -17.13
CA ALA A 59 -1.74 -8.50 -16.82
C ALA A 59 -2.03 -8.71 -15.34
N LEU A 60 -1.25 -8.06 -14.49
CA LEU A 60 -1.44 -8.07 -13.04
C LEU A 60 -2.80 -7.50 -12.67
N ASN A 61 -3.16 -6.35 -13.23
CA ASN A 61 -4.45 -5.69 -13.01
C ASN A 61 -5.63 -6.62 -13.32
N ARG A 62 -5.64 -7.28 -14.49
CA ARG A 62 -6.69 -8.26 -14.80
C ARG A 62 -6.77 -9.42 -13.81
N SER A 63 -5.64 -9.78 -13.21
CA SER A 63 -5.57 -10.91 -12.27
C SER A 63 -6.07 -10.55 -10.88
N VAL A 64 -5.96 -9.27 -10.47
CA VAL A 64 -6.25 -8.84 -9.09
C VAL A 64 -7.39 -7.81 -8.97
N ALA A 65 -8.00 -7.38 -10.08
CA ALA A 65 -9.03 -6.32 -10.11
C ALA A 65 -10.30 -6.58 -9.26
N SER A 66 -10.50 -7.80 -8.77
CA SER A 66 -11.60 -8.12 -7.85
C SER A 66 -11.24 -7.92 -6.38
N ASP A 67 -9.96 -7.74 -6.08
CA ASP A 67 -9.44 -7.57 -4.72
C ASP A 67 -9.23 -6.07 -4.44
N PRO A 68 -9.93 -5.49 -3.44
CA PRO A 68 -9.87 -4.06 -3.18
C PRO A 68 -8.46 -3.56 -2.83
N GLU A 69 -7.70 -4.32 -2.05
CA GLU A 69 -6.38 -3.93 -1.55
C GLU A 69 -5.35 -3.93 -2.71
N ALA A 70 -5.33 -5.02 -3.47
CA ALA A 70 -4.46 -5.12 -4.64
C ALA A 70 -4.84 -4.11 -5.73
N SER A 71 -6.14 -3.82 -5.88
CA SER A 71 -6.63 -2.81 -6.83
C SER A 71 -6.22 -1.40 -6.40
N HIS A 72 -6.34 -1.07 -5.12
CA HIS A 72 -5.90 0.20 -4.55
C HIS A 72 -4.40 0.44 -4.80
N SER A 73 -3.57 -0.57 -4.50
CA SER A 73 -2.13 -0.53 -4.80
C SER A 73 -1.84 -0.28 -6.29
N LEU A 74 -2.61 -0.91 -7.19
CA LEU A 74 -2.45 -0.72 -8.64
C LEU A 74 -2.89 0.65 -9.13
N GLU A 75 -3.94 1.22 -8.54
CA GLU A 75 -4.38 2.59 -8.85
C GLU A 75 -3.27 3.59 -8.53
N GLY A 76 -2.63 3.46 -7.36
CA GLY A 76 -1.44 4.24 -7.00
C GLY A 76 -0.28 4.06 -7.99
N LEU A 77 0.02 2.80 -8.38
CA LEU A 77 1.06 2.50 -9.38
C LEU A 77 0.78 3.12 -10.75
N TYR A 78 -0.46 3.07 -11.22
CA TYR A 78 -0.86 3.74 -12.46
C TYR A 78 -0.71 5.26 -12.35
N TRP A 79 -1.13 5.83 -11.22
CA TRP A 79 -1.01 7.26 -10.98
C TRP A 79 0.46 7.71 -11.00
N MET A 80 1.35 6.99 -10.31
CA MET A 80 2.79 7.29 -10.29
C MET A 80 3.41 7.21 -11.68
N LEU A 81 3.01 6.22 -12.49
CA LEU A 81 3.45 6.10 -13.88
C LEU A 81 3.01 7.29 -14.74
N ASP A 82 1.77 7.74 -14.58
CA ASP A 82 1.22 8.86 -15.35
C ASP A 82 1.88 10.21 -14.97
N HIS A 83 2.44 10.31 -13.76
CA HIS A 83 3.08 11.53 -13.22
C HIS A 83 4.61 11.46 -13.14
N ASN A 84 5.23 10.38 -13.66
CA ASN A 84 6.68 10.17 -13.69
C ASN A 84 7.33 10.15 -12.29
N GLU A 85 6.64 9.59 -11.29
CA GLU A 85 7.13 9.34 -9.93
C GLU A 85 7.72 7.93 -9.81
N THR A 86 8.66 7.61 -10.71
CA THR A 86 9.16 6.23 -10.87
C THR A 86 9.96 5.70 -9.69
N GLU A 87 10.51 6.58 -8.87
CA GLU A 87 11.30 6.21 -7.68
C GLU A 87 10.44 5.61 -6.55
N HIS A 88 9.14 5.85 -6.57
CA HIS A 88 8.18 5.36 -5.55
C HIS A 88 7.48 4.05 -5.94
N ILE A 89 7.61 3.64 -7.22
CA ILE A 89 6.98 2.43 -7.77
C ILE A 89 7.48 1.16 -7.07
N ALA A 90 8.78 1.05 -6.84
CA ALA A 90 9.38 -0.16 -6.26
C ALA A 90 8.86 -0.44 -4.84
N HIS A 91 8.61 0.59 -4.04
CA HIS A 91 8.10 0.46 -2.67
C HIS A 91 6.65 -0.06 -2.68
N THR A 92 5.79 0.55 -3.51
CA THR A 92 4.39 0.13 -3.65
C THR A 92 4.27 -1.29 -4.21
N LEU A 93 5.14 -1.67 -5.16
CA LEU A 93 5.20 -3.06 -5.65
C LEU A 93 5.62 -4.04 -4.56
N GLY A 94 6.51 -3.66 -3.64
CA GLY A 94 6.91 -4.48 -2.51
C GLY A 94 5.76 -4.74 -1.54
N PHE A 95 4.97 -3.72 -1.21
CA PHE A 95 3.77 -3.89 -0.39
C PHE A 95 2.72 -4.78 -1.06
N LEU A 96 2.49 -4.57 -2.35
CA LEU A 96 1.58 -5.41 -3.14
C LEU A 96 2.06 -6.88 -3.20
N GLU A 97 3.37 -7.10 -3.35
CA GLU A 97 3.96 -8.44 -3.33
C GLU A 97 3.78 -9.12 -1.97
N GLU A 98 4.08 -8.42 -0.87
CA GLU A 98 3.89 -8.96 0.49
C GLU A 98 2.43 -9.31 0.76
N TYR A 99 1.51 -8.42 0.39
CA TYR A 99 0.08 -8.65 0.49
C TYR A 99 -0.34 -9.88 -0.32
N LEU A 100 -0.01 -9.94 -1.61
CA LEU A 100 -0.38 -11.07 -2.46
C LEU A 100 0.29 -12.38 -2.03
N ALA A 101 1.45 -12.35 -1.37
CA ALA A 101 2.12 -13.54 -0.85
C ALA A 101 1.51 -14.05 0.44
N THR A 102 1.03 -13.16 1.32
CA THR A 102 0.70 -13.51 2.72
C THR A 102 -0.77 -13.29 3.10
N GLY A 103 -1.50 -12.48 2.33
CA GLY A 103 -2.84 -11.98 2.64
C GLY A 103 -2.85 -10.97 3.78
N LYS A 104 -1.69 -10.40 4.13
CA LYS A 104 -1.55 -9.41 5.18
C LYS A 104 -1.13 -8.09 4.57
N GLU A 105 -1.88 -7.05 4.91
CA GLU A 105 -1.45 -5.67 4.71
C GLU A 105 -0.17 -5.42 5.53
N SER A 106 0.72 -4.60 4.97
CA SER A 106 1.97 -4.18 5.62
C SER A 106 1.85 -2.69 5.93
N PRO A 107 1.31 -2.34 7.11
CA PRO A 107 0.95 -0.96 7.42
C PRO A 107 2.21 -0.11 7.52
N CYS A 108 2.30 0.92 6.68
CA CYS A 108 3.44 1.82 6.64
C CYS A 108 2.94 3.27 6.57
N THR A 109 2.53 3.82 7.72
CA THR A 109 2.07 5.21 7.83
C THR A 109 3.03 6.25 7.21
N PRO A 110 4.36 6.15 7.40
CA PRO A 110 5.30 7.06 6.72
C PRO A 110 5.21 7.00 5.18
N HIS A 111 4.94 5.82 4.60
CA HIS A 111 4.79 5.65 3.17
C HIS A 111 3.51 6.32 2.65
N GLU A 112 2.39 6.14 3.35
CA GLU A 112 1.14 6.81 2.98
C GLU A 112 1.24 8.33 3.09
N LEU A 113 1.93 8.85 4.11
CA LEU A 113 2.22 10.27 4.21
C LEU A 113 3.05 10.75 3.01
N TRP A 114 4.06 9.98 2.58
CA TRP A 114 4.85 10.31 1.41
C TRP A 114 4.00 10.32 0.13
N HIS A 115 3.11 9.35 -0.06
CA HIS A 115 2.14 9.38 -1.17
C HIS A 115 1.28 10.66 -1.13
N ALA A 116 0.81 11.08 0.05
CA ALA A 116 0.07 12.33 0.18
C ALA A 116 0.85 13.53 -0.35
N THR A 117 2.17 13.63 -0.11
CA THR A 117 2.97 14.75 -0.63
C THR A 117 3.16 14.69 -2.14
N LEU A 118 3.25 13.49 -2.73
CA LEU A 118 3.26 13.33 -4.19
C LEU A 118 1.95 13.84 -4.81
N TYR A 119 0.81 13.43 -4.26
CA TYR A 119 -0.49 13.90 -4.73
C TYR A 119 -0.61 15.43 -4.63
N ILE A 120 -0.19 16.02 -3.51
CA ILE A 120 -0.15 17.48 -3.31
C ILE A 120 0.74 18.16 -4.36
N LYS A 121 1.94 17.64 -4.60
CA LYS A 121 2.91 18.17 -5.58
C LYS A 121 2.32 18.27 -6.98
N HIS A 122 1.45 17.34 -7.35
CA HIS A 122 0.78 17.30 -8.66
C HIS A 122 -0.62 17.94 -8.67
N GLY A 123 -1.06 18.50 -7.54
CA GLY A 123 -2.36 19.16 -7.42
C GLY A 123 -3.56 18.21 -7.35
N ASP A 124 -3.32 16.95 -7.00
CA ASP A 124 -4.35 15.93 -6.79
C ASP A 124 -4.83 15.95 -5.34
N SER A 125 -5.83 16.78 -5.05
CA SER A 125 -6.35 16.91 -3.68
C SER A 125 -7.10 15.67 -3.19
N GLU A 126 -7.72 14.92 -4.09
CA GLU A 126 -8.49 13.72 -3.73
C GLU A 126 -7.57 12.57 -3.36
N GLY A 127 -6.53 12.32 -4.18
CA GLY A 127 -5.48 11.36 -3.85
C GLY A 127 -4.76 11.72 -2.56
N ALA A 128 -4.47 13.01 -2.34
CA ALA A 128 -3.86 13.48 -1.10
C ALA A 128 -4.74 13.20 0.13
N GLU A 129 -6.03 13.52 0.07
CA GLU A 129 -6.97 13.25 1.17
C GLU A 129 -7.07 11.77 1.48
N HIS A 130 -7.14 10.92 0.46
CA HIS A 130 -7.18 9.48 0.61
C HIS A 130 -5.94 8.93 1.32
N ALA A 131 -4.74 9.27 0.82
CA ALA A 131 -3.48 8.84 1.42
C ALA A 131 -3.29 9.33 2.87
N ILE A 132 -3.80 10.52 3.21
CA ILE A 132 -3.78 11.02 4.59
C ILE A 132 -4.70 10.18 5.50
N GLU A 133 -5.87 9.78 5.02
CA GLU A 133 -6.78 8.92 5.77
C GLU A 133 -6.25 7.48 5.89
N ASP A 134 -5.57 6.95 4.87
CA ASP A 134 -4.87 5.66 4.94
C ASP A 134 -3.70 5.69 5.93
N ALA A 135 -2.93 6.79 5.96
CA ALA A 135 -1.93 7.03 6.98
C ALA A 135 -2.55 7.02 8.39
N LEU A 136 -3.68 7.71 8.57
CA LEU A 136 -4.40 7.73 9.85
C LEU A 136 -4.91 6.34 10.25
N ALA A 137 -5.46 5.59 9.30
CA ALA A 137 -6.02 4.26 9.53
C ALA A 137 -4.93 3.23 9.87
N SER A 138 -3.79 3.28 9.18
CA SER A 138 -2.65 2.38 9.38
C SER A 138 -1.85 2.70 10.65
N TYR A 139 -1.89 3.94 11.16
CA TYR A 139 -1.05 4.40 12.28
C TYR A 139 -1.06 3.48 13.51
N PRO A 140 -2.21 3.03 14.05
CA PRO A 140 -2.21 2.18 15.24
C PRO A 140 -1.54 0.82 15.00
N LEU A 141 -1.74 0.23 13.80
CA LEU A 141 -1.18 -1.08 13.48
C LEU A 141 0.31 -0.98 13.19
N TRP A 142 0.74 0.03 12.41
CA TRP A 142 2.15 0.33 12.18
C TRP A 142 2.91 0.46 13.51
N VAL A 143 2.35 1.20 14.47
CA VAL A 143 2.96 1.35 15.79
C VAL A 143 3.08 0.03 16.53
N ALA A 144 2.00 -0.76 16.59
CA ALA A 144 2.01 -2.03 17.30
C ALA A 144 3.01 -3.03 16.70
N GLU A 145 3.10 -3.11 15.37
CA GLU A 145 4.04 -4.01 14.70
C GLU A 145 5.49 -3.58 14.88
N ALA A 146 5.78 -2.29 14.74
CA ALA A 146 7.11 -1.75 14.96
C ALA A 146 7.55 -1.92 16.43
N GLU A 147 6.65 -1.79 17.41
CA GLU A 147 6.96 -2.09 18.81
C GLU A 147 7.29 -3.58 19.01
N ALA A 148 6.49 -4.49 18.44
CA ALA A 148 6.75 -5.93 18.52
C ALA A 148 8.07 -6.33 17.83
N LYS A 149 8.44 -5.66 16.73
CA LYS A 149 9.74 -5.84 16.07
C LYS A 149 10.88 -5.24 16.93
N ARG A 150 10.68 -4.04 17.52
CA ARG A 150 11.64 -3.37 18.42
C ARG A 150 11.98 -4.20 19.65
N GLU A 151 11.01 -4.89 20.25
CA GLU A 151 11.27 -5.77 21.40
C GLU A 151 12.27 -6.90 21.07
N LYS A 152 12.23 -7.39 19.83
CA LYS A 152 13.10 -8.47 19.34
C LYS A 152 14.43 -7.94 18.82
N PHE A 153 14.42 -6.75 18.22
CA PHE A 153 15.58 -6.19 17.51
C PHE A 153 15.79 -4.70 17.80
N PRO A 154 16.04 -4.30 19.07
CA PRO A 154 16.03 -2.91 19.49
C PRO A 154 17.06 -2.02 18.78
N GLN A 155 18.17 -2.61 18.30
CA GLN A 155 19.23 -1.88 17.60
C GLN A 155 18.78 -1.26 16.26
N PHE A 156 17.68 -1.73 15.66
CA PHE A 156 17.16 -1.19 14.40
C PHE A 156 16.06 -0.14 14.61
N TYR A 157 15.64 0.10 15.85
CA TYR A 157 14.48 0.95 16.19
C TYR A 157 14.86 2.08 17.15
N THR A 158 16.11 2.55 17.10
CA THR A 158 16.65 3.57 18.02
C THR A 158 15.94 4.92 17.94
N HIS A 159 15.30 5.22 16.80
CA HIS A 159 14.61 6.49 16.56
C HIS A 159 13.09 6.34 16.48
N PHE A 160 12.56 5.16 16.75
CA PHE A 160 11.15 4.85 16.50
C PHE A 160 10.19 5.74 17.31
N ASP A 161 10.54 6.12 18.55
CA ASP A 161 9.71 7.01 19.35
C ASP A 161 9.63 8.44 18.76
N ALA A 162 10.69 8.93 18.12
CA ALA A 162 10.63 10.20 17.41
C ALA A 162 9.81 10.09 16.12
N GLN A 163 9.96 8.97 15.40
CA GLN A 163 9.22 8.72 14.16
C GLN A 163 7.70 8.63 14.38
N LYS A 164 7.25 7.94 15.45
CA LYS A 164 5.81 7.83 15.75
C LYS A 164 5.19 9.17 16.15
N GLU A 165 5.93 10.01 16.87
CA GLU A 165 5.48 11.35 17.28
C GLU A 165 5.40 12.28 16.06
N GLU A 166 6.41 12.22 15.21
CA GLU A 166 6.47 12.99 13.96
C GLU A 166 5.34 12.61 13.01
N ALA A 167 5.12 11.30 12.80
CA ALA A 167 4.02 10.80 11.97
C ALA A 167 2.65 11.30 12.48
N ALA A 168 2.38 11.18 13.78
CA ALA A 168 1.12 11.65 14.36
C ALA A 168 0.93 13.17 14.20
N TYR A 169 2.02 13.93 14.38
CA TYR A 169 2.01 15.37 14.16
C TYR A 169 1.69 15.72 12.70
N LEU A 170 2.38 15.09 11.75
CA LEU A 170 2.23 15.34 10.31
C LEU A 170 0.84 14.95 9.80
N ILE A 171 0.29 13.81 10.20
CA ILE A 171 -1.13 13.47 9.94
C ILE A 171 -2.04 14.62 10.39
N GLY A 172 -1.83 15.13 11.60
CA GLY A 172 -2.63 16.21 12.17
C GLY A 172 -2.48 17.56 11.43
N GLN A 173 -1.34 17.84 10.81
CA GLN A 173 -1.13 19.04 9.99
C GLN A 173 -1.75 18.90 8.61
N LEU A 174 -1.47 17.80 7.91
CA LEU A 174 -1.96 17.55 6.56
C LEU A 174 -3.49 17.49 6.52
N ARG A 175 -4.15 16.89 7.53
CA ARG A 175 -5.63 16.90 7.65
C ARG A 175 -6.24 18.29 7.83
N LYS A 176 -5.44 19.26 8.28
CA LYS A 176 -5.88 20.67 8.40
C LYS A 176 -5.57 21.48 7.14
N GLY A 177 -5.01 20.85 6.11
CA GLY A 177 -4.59 21.51 4.87
C GLY A 177 -3.26 22.24 4.99
N ASP A 178 -2.42 21.94 5.98
CA ASP A 178 -1.06 22.48 6.04
C ASP A 178 -0.14 21.71 5.09
N TYR A 179 -0.05 22.21 3.86
CA TYR A 179 0.79 21.67 2.79
C TYR A 179 1.98 22.58 2.48
N THR A 180 2.51 23.25 3.51
CA THR A 180 3.70 24.09 3.37
C THR A 180 4.93 23.26 2.99
N ASP A 181 5.92 23.88 2.32
CA ASP A 181 7.20 23.22 1.99
C ASP A 181 7.89 22.63 3.23
N GLU A 182 7.70 23.24 4.40
CA GLU A 182 8.21 22.71 5.68
C GLU A 182 7.51 21.40 6.06
N ALA A 183 6.17 21.34 6.01
CA ALA A 183 5.42 20.15 6.32
C ALA A 183 5.73 19.01 5.33
N VAL A 184 5.78 19.32 4.03
CA VAL A 184 6.13 18.38 2.97
C VAL A 184 7.55 17.84 3.15
N GLY A 185 8.54 18.71 3.36
CA GLY A 185 9.93 18.28 3.56
C GLY A 185 10.14 17.42 4.81
N ARG A 186 9.32 17.62 5.85
CA ARG A 186 9.34 16.76 7.05
C ARG A 186 8.73 15.39 6.81
N VAL A 187 7.69 15.30 5.99
CA VAL A 187 7.13 14.01 5.55
C VAL A 187 8.14 13.23 4.71
N GLU A 188 8.79 13.87 3.74
CA GLU A 188 9.83 13.23 2.92
C GLU A 188 10.98 12.72 3.80
N ALA A 189 11.46 13.54 4.73
CA ALA A 189 12.51 13.12 5.68
C ALA A 189 12.06 11.96 6.56
N LEU A 190 10.79 11.90 6.96
CA LEU A 190 10.23 10.76 7.70
C LEU A 190 10.19 9.50 6.82
N GLY A 191 9.75 9.62 5.56
CA GLY A 191 9.68 8.51 4.60
C GLY A 191 11.04 7.86 4.31
N GLU A 192 12.13 8.62 4.36
CA GLU A 192 13.50 8.11 4.15
C GLU A 192 14.05 7.29 5.33
N ILE A 193 13.64 7.62 6.56
CA ILE A 193 14.26 7.06 7.79
C ILE A 193 13.35 6.12 8.56
N ALA A 194 12.05 6.15 8.29
CA ALA A 194 11.09 5.43 9.10
C ALA A 194 11.12 3.93 8.85
N VAL A 195 10.76 3.19 9.89
CA VAL A 195 10.67 1.73 9.84
C VAL A 195 9.37 1.29 9.20
N CYS A 196 9.52 0.43 8.19
CA CYS A 196 8.52 -0.48 7.65
C CYS A 196 9.25 -1.83 7.52
#